data_AF-A0A7M2AIZ5-F1
#
_entry.id   AF-A0A7M2AIZ5-F1
#
_cell.length_a   1.000
_cell.length_b   1.000
_cell.length_c   1.000
_cell.angle_alpha   90.00
_cell.angle_beta   90.00
_cell.angle_gamma   90.00
#
_symmetry.space_group_name_H-M   'P 1'
#
loop_
_entity.id
_entity.type
_entity.pdbx_description
1 polymer ?
#
loop_
_entity_poly.entity_id
_entity_poly.type
_entity_poly.pdbx_seq_one_letter_code
_entity_poly.pdbx_strand_id
1 'polypeptide(L)'
;MMEYIAEKTKASQANIALVLKHEQAYINKAHENAKGDVDIDGDDLADYILSRKDVKLDELTVEGILDAEMDYLMEKGHAGYVD
;
A
#
# COMPACT_ATOMS: atom_id res chain seq x y z
N MET A 1 7.65 -10.28 1.85
CA MET A 1 7.00 -8.96 1.88
C MET A 1 6.54 -8.58 3.27
N MET A 2 5.53 -9.23 3.87
CA MET A 2 5.01 -8.84 5.19
C MET A 2 6.06 -8.76 6.31
N GLU A 3 6.99 -9.71 6.39
CA GLU A 3 8.09 -9.67 7.37
C GLU A 3 9.04 -8.49 7.11
N TYR A 4 9.38 -8.20 5.85
CA TYR A 4 10.22 -7.07 5.48
C TYR A 4 9.58 -5.73 5.90
N ILE A 5 8.29 -5.57 5.60
CA ILE A 5 7.51 -4.40 5.99
C ILE A 5 7.45 -4.29 7.51
N ALA A 6 7.20 -5.39 8.22
CA ALA A 6 7.16 -5.42 9.69
C ALA A 6 8.50 -5.04 10.31
N GLU A 7 9.61 -5.48 9.72
CA GLU A 7 10.95 -5.15 10.22
C GLU A 7 11.27 -3.66 10.07
N LYS A 8 10.89 -3.05 8.93
CA LYS A 8 11.09 -1.61 8.66
C LYS A 8 10.16 -0.70 9.46
N THR A 9 8.86 -1.02 9.48
CA THR A 9 7.82 -0.15 10.06
C THR A 9 7.53 -0.42 11.53
N LYS A 10 7.97 -1.58 12.05
CA LYS A 10 7.58 -2.10 13.38
C LYS A 10 6.06 -2.32 13.53
N ALA A 11 5.30 -2.27 12.43
CA ALA A 11 3.87 -2.56 12.45
C ALA A 11 3.62 -4.06 12.64
N SER A 12 2.49 -4.41 13.24
CA SER A 12 2.07 -5.80 13.36
C SER A 12 1.67 -6.37 11.99
N GLN A 13 1.88 -7.67 11.79
CA GLN A 13 1.46 -8.34 10.54
C GLN A 13 -0.04 -8.17 10.25
N ALA A 14 -0.88 -8.10 11.30
CA ALA A 14 -2.31 -7.86 11.14
C ALA A 14 -2.60 -6.46 10.57
N ASN A 15 -1.86 -5.44 11.03
CA ASN A 15 -2.00 -4.07 10.53
C ASN A 15 -1.48 -3.94 9.11
N ILE A 16 -0.34 -4.58 8.81
CA ILE A 16 0.23 -4.60 7.45
C ILE A 16 -0.74 -5.25 6.48
N ALA A 17 -1.27 -6.43 6.83
CA ALA A 17 -2.27 -7.11 6.00
C ALA A 17 -3.55 -6.28 5.79
N LEU A 18 -3.92 -5.46 6.77
CA LEU A 18 -5.09 -4.57 6.66
C LEU A 18 -4.85 -3.44 5.65
N VAL A 19 -3.69 -2.77 5.74
CA VAL A 19 -3.29 -1.67 4.83
C VAL A 19 -3.22 -2.17 3.40
N LEU A 20 -2.43 -3.23 3.16
CA LEU A 20 -2.26 -3.84 1.82
C LEU A 20 -3.59 -4.31 1.21
N LYS A 21 -4.53 -4.79 2.04
CA LYS A 21 -5.85 -5.19 1.58
C LYS A 21 -6.66 -3.99 1.08
N HIS A 22 -6.62 -2.86 1.79
CA HIS A 22 -7.34 -1.65 1.38
C HIS A 22 -6.69 -1.03 0.15
N GLU A 23 -5.37 -1.05 0.08
CA GLU A 23 -4.61 -0.64 -1.09
C GLU A 23 -4.97 -1.43 -2.34
N GLN A 24 -4.91 -2.76 -2.30
CA GLN A 24 -5.29 -3.57 -3.45
C GLN A 24 -6.74 -3.29 -3.88
N ALA A 25 -7.65 -3.04 -2.92
CA ALA A 25 -9.02 -2.67 -3.24
C ALA A 25 -9.12 -1.28 -3.90
N TYR A 26 -8.27 -0.32 -3.49
CA TYR A 26 -8.17 1.00 -4.12
C TYR A 26 -7.64 0.88 -5.55
N ILE A 27 -6.51 0.18 -5.74
CA ILE A 27 -5.91 -0.10 -7.06
C ILE A 27 -6.92 -0.76 -7.99
N ASN A 28 -7.59 -1.83 -7.53
CA ASN A 28 -8.58 -2.54 -8.34
C ASN A 28 -9.72 -1.62 -8.77
N LYS A 29 -10.23 -0.79 -7.86
CA LYS A 29 -11.29 0.17 -8.18
C LYS A 29 -10.82 1.26 -9.13
N ALA A 30 -9.59 1.71 -9.00
CA ALA A 30 -9.00 2.70 -9.89
C ALA A 30 -8.82 2.09 -11.30
N HIS A 31 -8.34 0.85 -11.39
CA HIS A 31 -8.23 0.09 -12.65
C HIS A 31 -9.59 -0.17 -13.30
N GLU A 32 -10.64 -0.50 -12.53
CA GLU A 32 -12.01 -0.68 -13.05
C GLU A 32 -12.56 0.58 -13.73
N ASN A 33 -12.13 1.76 -13.30
CA ASN A 33 -12.57 3.04 -13.84
C ASN A 33 -11.63 3.61 -14.91
N ALA A 34 -10.45 3.02 -15.09
CA ALA A 34 -9.43 3.51 -16.01
C ALA A 34 -9.40 2.70 -17.32
N LYS A 35 -9.09 3.38 -18.42
CA LYS A 35 -8.85 2.77 -19.74
C LYS A 35 -7.35 2.77 -20.08
N GLY A 36 -6.48 2.51 -19.10
CA GLY A 36 -5.02 2.57 -19.24
C GLY A 36 -4.32 2.49 -17.88
N ASP A 37 -3.00 2.75 -17.86
CA ASP A 37 -2.20 2.80 -16.64
C ASP A 37 -2.79 3.79 -15.64
N VAL A 38 -3.02 3.30 -14.42
CA VAL A 38 -3.53 4.11 -13.33
C VAL A 38 -2.33 4.64 -12.57
N ASP A 39 -2.11 5.95 -12.70
CA ASP A 39 -1.21 6.64 -11.79
C ASP A 39 -1.93 6.79 -10.44
N ILE A 40 -1.38 6.17 -9.42
CA ILE A 40 -1.96 6.15 -8.08
C ILE A 40 -1.12 7.07 -7.22
N ASP A 41 -1.75 8.15 -6.76
CA ASP A 41 -1.13 9.05 -5.80
C ASP A 41 -1.06 8.36 -4.44
N GLY A 42 0.15 8.29 -3.88
CA GLY A 42 0.41 7.71 -2.57
C GLY A 42 -0.29 8.46 -1.44
N ASP A 43 -0.43 9.79 -1.57
CA ASP A 43 -1.10 10.63 -0.58
C ASP A 43 -2.61 10.32 -0.56
N ASP A 44 -3.25 10.26 -1.74
CA ASP A 44 -4.68 9.89 -1.87
C ASP A 44 -4.95 8.47 -1.37
N LEU A 45 -4.01 7.55 -1.62
CA LEU A 45 -4.09 6.18 -1.15
C LEU A 45 -3.98 6.12 0.39
N ALA A 46 -3.02 6.82 0.99
CA ALA A 46 -2.85 6.90 2.43
C ALA A 46 -4.11 7.49 3.10
N ASP A 47 -4.63 8.61 2.57
CA ASP A 47 -5.87 9.24 3.03
C ASP A 47 -7.06 8.29 2.95
N TYR A 48 -7.20 7.55 1.83
CA TYR A 48 -8.24 6.56 1.68
C TYR A 48 -8.14 5.46 2.73
N ILE A 49 -6.95 4.93 3.00
CA ILE A 49 -6.73 3.89 4.01
C ILE A 49 -7.02 4.42 5.42
N LEU A 50 -6.57 5.63 5.75
CA LEU A 50 -6.84 6.28 7.03
C LEU A 50 -8.33 6.59 7.24
N SER A 51 -9.08 6.82 6.16
CA SER A 51 -10.54 7.01 6.23
C SER A 51 -11.31 5.74 6.64
N ARG A 52 -10.66 4.56 6.60
CA ARG A 52 -11.30 3.28 6.89
C ARG A 52 -11.45 3.08 8.40
N LYS A 53 -12.68 2.81 8.85
CA LYS A 53 -13.01 2.66 10.29
C LYS A 53 -12.30 1.49 11.00
N ASP A 54 -11.87 0.50 10.24
CA ASP A 54 -11.10 -0.66 10.72
C ASP A 54 -9.61 -0.35 10.87
N VAL A 55 -9.12 0.73 10.26
CA VAL A 55 -7.75 1.21 10.40
C VAL A 55 -7.66 2.10 11.63
N LYS A 56 -6.88 1.65 12.61
CA LYS A 56 -6.58 2.38 13.85
C LYS A 56 -5.08 2.70 13.94
N LEU A 57 -4.54 3.14 12.82
CA LEU A 57 -3.13 3.47 12.64
C LEU A 57 -3.02 4.97 12.41
N ASP A 58 -1.88 5.53 12.80
CA ASP A 58 -1.49 6.87 12.38
C ASP A 58 -0.99 6.87 10.93
N GLU A 59 -1.05 8.06 10.33
CA GLU A 59 -0.62 8.35 8.96
C GLU A 59 0.81 7.88 8.69
N LEU A 60 1.76 8.22 9.58
CA LEU A 60 3.15 7.80 9.47
C LEU A 60 3.31 6.26 9.41
N THR A 61 2.50 5.52 10.16
CA THR A 61 2.52 4.05 10.12
C THR A 61 1.94 3.52 8.81
N VAL A 62 0.88 4.13 8.28
CA VAL A 62 0.29 3.73 6.99
C VAL A 62 1.24 4.03 5.84
N GLU A 63 1.75 5.26 5.74
CA GLU A 63 2.74 5.68 4.75
C GLU A 63 3.97 4.78 4.80
N GLY A 64 4.53 4.53 5.98
CA GLY A 64 5.69 3.66 6.13
C GLY A 64 5.44 2.23 5.64
N ILE A 65 4.21 1.72 5.76
CA ILE A 65 3.84 0.40 5.22
C ILE A 65 3.83 0.41 3.69
N LEU A 66 3.22 1.43 3.08
CA LEU A 66 3.14 1.61 1.63
C LEU A 66 4.55 1.80 1.03
N ASP A 67 5.36 2.67 1.63
CA ASP A 67 6.75 2.90 1.24
C ASP A 67 7.59 1.61 1.34
N ALA A 68 7.46 0.87 2.44
CA ALA A 68 8.20 -0.38 2.62
C ALA A 68 7.76 -1.47 1.64
N GLU A 69 6.50 -1.46 1.19
CA GLU A 69 6.05 -2.34 0.11
C GLU A 69 6.69 -1.93 -1.22
N MET A 70 6.61 -0.65 -1.58
CA MET A 70 7.20 -0.12 -2.81
C MET A 70 8.71 -0.39 -2.88
N ASP A 71 9.43 -0.17 -1.76
CA ASP A 71 10.83 -0.56 -1.60
C ASP A 71 11.05 -2.05 -1.85
N TYR A 72 10.21 -2.91 -1.25
CA TYR A 72 10.32 -4.37 -1.44
C TYR A 72 10.09 -4.76 -2.90
N LEU A 73 9.09 -4.18 -3.57
CA LEU A 73 8.80 -4.42 -4.97
C LEU A 73 9.93 -3.91 -5.88
N MET A 74 10.52 -2.75 -5.58
CA MET A 74 11.69 -2.21 -6.27
C MET A 74 12.93 -3.11 -6.08
N GLU A 75 13.25 -3.48 -4.85
CA GLU A 75 14.40 -4.34 -4.52
C GLU A 75 14.29 -5.73 -5.16
N LYS A 76 13.07 -6.24 -5.32
CA LYS A 76 12.81 -7.53 -5.98
C LYS A 76 12.69 -7.44 -7.50
N GLY A 77 12.84 -6.25 -8.08
CA GLY A 77 12.73 -6.02 -9.52
C GLY A 77 11.29 -6.14 -10.06
N HIS A 78 10.28 -6.06 -9.19
CA HIS A 78 8.87 -6.04 -9.55
C HIS A 78 8.34 -4.63 -9.84
N ALA A 79 9.09 -3.57 -9.51
CA ALA A 79 8.75 -2.18 -9.86
C ALA A 79 8.90 -1.86 -11.36
N GLY A 80 8.95 -2.89 -12.20
CA GLY A 80 9.01 -2.81 -13.66
C GLY A 80 8.02 -3.75 -14.33
N TYR A 81 6.84 -4.02 -13.76
CA TYR A 81 5.73 -4.60 -14.55
C TYR A 81 5.07 -3.52 -15.41
N VAL A 82 5.88 -2.99 -16.33
CA VAL A 82 5.45 -2.48 -17.62
C VAL A 82 5.81 -3.60 -18.59
N ASP A 83 4.81 -4.31 -19.10
CA ASP A 83 4.91 -4.99 -20.41
C ASP A 83 3.78 -4.45 -21.29
#